data_AF-A0A6P6LVK2-F1
#
_entry.id   AF-A0A6P6LVK2-F1
#
_cell.length_a   1.000
_cell.length_b   1.000
_cell.length_c   1.000
_cell.angle_alpha   90.00
_cell.angle_beta   90.00
_cell.angle_gamma   90.00
#
_symmetry.space_group_name_H-M   'P 1'
#
loop_
_entity.id
_entity.type
_entity.pdbx_description
1 polymer ?
#
loop_
_entity_poly.entity_id
_entity_poly.type
_entity_poly.pdbx_seq_one_letter_code
_entity_poly.pdbx_strand_id
1 'polypeptide(L)'
;MDDERKQHKFISFLFYQAVRDLKPVWMLEDMRTMETFYWEEDAKQRTYSPSEALLYAIVHDHRAYAQFLLSQYAHEALAMPGERFCCCPSSAPHLAMAVRYDRRDILGHILQVAHRQPGLRSYMNRGGCFHLEDGKTPLHLACELLRADAVILLLGNGASPQAVDHNDMTPLDVILQQLWDSKVNVGAKKTCLENLLMFMPEMRFKMKSSLRKEPERWSQVLGEDKLNYLIGRDPAPLFLISMQRILAQLPPEQFPKSLDQLPIPASLKPLPRPPRQSSHLRVT
;
A
#
# COMPACT_ATOMS: atom_id res chain seq x y z
N MET A 1 20.40 -22.88 25.72
CA MET A 1 20.65 -21.54 25.12
C MET A 1 21.23 -21.57 23.71
N ASP A 2 22.45 -22.09 23.47
CA ASP A 2 23.09 -21.95 22.14
C ASP A 2 22.50 -22.89 21.05
N ASP A 3 22.08 -24.11 21.43
CA ASP A 3 21.41 -25.05 20.53
C ASP A 3 19.97 -24.65 20.21
N GLU A 4 19.23 -24.11 21.19
CA GLU A 4 17.88 -23.58 20.97
C GLU A 4 17.89 -22.40 19.98
N ARG A 5 18.91 -21.54 20.06
CA ARG A 5 19.06 -20.40 19.14
C ARG A 5 19.41 -20.85 17.71
N LYS A 6 20.21 -21.91 17.55
CA LYS A 6 20.51 -22.50 16.23
C LYS A 6 19.29 -23.20 15.64
N GLN A 7 18.54 -23.91 16.46
CA GLN A 7 17.33 -24.62 16.04
C GLN A 7 16.18 -23.66 15.68
N HIS A 8 16.02 -22.55 16.41
CA HIS A 8 15.08 -21.48 16.07
C HIS A 8 15.35 -20.93 14.67
N LYS A 9 16.62 -20.65 14.36
CA LYS A 9 17.04 -20.16 13.04
C LYS A 9 16.73 -21.18 11.95
N PHE A 10 16.88 -22.47 12.22
CA PHE A 10 16.62 -23.55 11.27
C PHE A 10 15.13 -23.70 10.93
N ILE A 11 14.24 -23.77 11.93
CA ILE A 11 12.78 -23.88 11.69
C ILE A 11 12.27 -22.60 11.01
N SER A 12 12.77 -21.45 11.44
CA SER A 12 12.42 -20.17 10.82
C SER A 12 12.80 -20.14 9.34
N PHE A 13 13.98 -20.69 9.03
CA PHE A 13 14.47 -20.81 7.66
C PHE A 13 13.64 -21.79 6.82
N LEU A 14 13.22 -22.93 7.39
CA LEU A 14 12.39 -23.90 6.67
C LEU A 14 11.01 -23.34 6.33
N PHE A 15 10.33 -22.67 7.27
CA PHE A 15 9.05 -22.04 7.00
C PHE A 15 9.19 -20.92 5.95
N TYR A 16 10.19 -20.06 6.11
CA TYR A 16 10.51 -19.03 5.12
C TYR A 16 10.73 -19.62 3.71
N GLN A 17 11.55 -20.67 3.62
CA GLN A 17 11.81 -21.36 2.37
C GLN A 17 10.54 -21.96 1.78
N ALA A 18 9.69 -22.58 2.59
CA ALA A 18 8.43 -23.16 2.11
C ALA A 18 7.46 -22.10 1.56
N VAL A 19 7.36 -20.93 2.23
CA VAL A 19 6.54 -19.81 1.72
C VAL A 19 7.11 -19.28 0.41
N ARG A 20 8.43 -19.08 0.33
CA ARG A 20 9.14 -18.64 -0.88
C ARG A 20 8.96 -19.62 -2.04
N ASP A 21 9.02 -20.91 -1.76
CA ASP A 21 8.88 -21.99 -2.74
C ASP A 21 7.40 -22.29 -3.06
N LEU A 22 6.48 -21.42 -2.62
CA LEU A 22 5.04 -21.44 -2.89
C LEU A 22 4.36 -22.77 -2.55
N LYS A 23 4.74 -23.39 -1.43
CA LYS A 23 4.14 -24.65 -0.98
C LYS A 23 2.63 -24.50 -0.74
N PRO A 24 1.84 -25.59 -0.85
CA PRO A 24 0.40 -25.54 -0.62
C PRO A 24 0.03 -25.02 0.77
N VAL A 25 -1.11 -24.33 0.86
CA VAL A 25 -1.59 -23.69 2.09
C VAL A 25 -1.65 -24.65 3.28
N TRP A 26 -2.16 -25.87 3.09
CA TRP A 26 -2.25 -26.86 4.17
C TRP A 26 -0.88 -27.20 4.78
N MET A 27 0.17 -27.29 3.95
CA MET A 27 1.53 -27.61 4.39
C MET A 27 2.11 -26.42 5.15
N LEU A 28 1.87 -25.20 4.67
CA LEU A 28 2.32 -23.99 5.34
C LEU A 28 1.65 -23.82 6.70
N GLU A 29 0.35 -24.12 6.80
CA GLU A 29 -0.38 -24.06 8.08
C GLU A 29 0.05 -25.16 9.05
N ASP A 30 0.29 -26.37 8.56
CA ASP A 30 0.89 -27.43 9.36
C ASP A 30 2.23 -26.95 9.93
N MET A 31 3.14 -26.45 9.09
CA MET A 31 4.42 -25.89 9.52
C MET A 31 4.29 -24.68 10.46
N ARG A 32 3.30 -23.81 10.26
CA ARG A 32 3.07 -22.58 11.05
C ARG A 32 2.59 -22.89 12.46
N THR A 33 1.71 -23.88 12.57
CA THR A 33 1.02 -24.31 13.80
C THR A 33 1.73 -25.46 14.51
N MET A 34 2.71 -26.10 13.87
CA MET A 34 3.47 -27.21 14.43
C MET A 34 4.19 -26.75 15.70
N GLU A 35 3.55 -27.00 16.85
CA GLU A 35 4.18 -26.93 18.14
C GLU A 35 5.21 -28.04 18.18
N THR A 36 6.48 -27.68 18.10
CA THR A 36 7.51 -28.66 18.36
C THR A 36 7.39 -29.10 19.81
N PHE A 37 6.85 -30.30 20.04
CA PHE A 37 6.78 -30.97 21.34
C PHE A 37 8.20 -31.13 21.90
N TYR A 38 8.65 -30.16 22.67
CA TYR A 38 9.85 -30.29 23.50
C TYR A 38 9.43 -30.29 24.95
N TRP A 39 9.92 -31.28 25.67
CA TRP A 39 9.73 -31.46 27.10
C TRP A 39 10.54 -30.41 27.87
N GLU A 40 10.08 -29.16 27.95
CA GLU A 40 10.68 -28.17 28.86
C GLU A 40 9.66 -27.08 29.22
N GLU A 41 9.52 -26.83 30.52
CA GLU A 41 8.40 -26.11 31.18
C GLU A 41 8.30 -24.61 30.87
N ASP A 42 9.24 -24.05 30.10
CA ASP A 42 9.29 -22.62 29.74
C ASP A 42 9.24 -22.32 28.23
N ALA A 43 8.83 -23.29 27.40
CA ALA A 43 8.67 -23.11 25.96
C ALA A 43 7.42 -22.27 25.59
N LYS A 44 7.44 -20.95 25.85
CA LYS A 44 6.42 -20.02 25.35
C LYS A 44 6.40 -20.04 23.80
N GLN A 45 5.39 -20.71 23.26
CA GLN A 45 4.81 -20.64 21.90
C GLN A 45 5.81 -20.42 20.75
N ARG A 46 6.29 -21.54 20.21
CA ARG A 46 7.20 -21.63 19.04
C ARG A 46 6.43 -21.63 17.71
N THR A 47 5.45 -20.74 17.54
CA THR A 47 4.57 -20.71 16.36
C THR A 47 4.60 -19.34 15.70
N TYR A 48 4.65 -19.32 14.36
CA TYR A 48 4.49 -18.08 13.60
C TYR A 48 3.05 -17.55 13.72
N SER A 49 2.91 -16.28 14.07
CA SER A 49 1.59 -15.65 14.08
C SER A 49 1.03 -15.51 12.65
N PRO A 50 -0.30 -15.46 12.46
CA PRO A 50 -0.89 -15.20 11.15
C PRO A 50 -0.40 -13.88 10.51
N SER A 51 -0.11 -12.86 11.34
CA SER A 51 0.49 -11.58 10.92
C SER A 51 1.87 -11.77 10.29
N GLU A 52 2.77 -12.48 10.98
CA GLU A 52 4.13 -12.75 10.46
C GLU A 52 4.10 -13.63 9.21
N ALA A 53 3.24 -14.66 9.20
CA ALA A 53 3.03 -15.50 8.03
C ALA A 53 2.51 -14.68 6.83
N LEU A 54 1.62 -13.71 7.07
CA LEU A 54 1.12 -12.82 6.04
C LEU A 54 2.23 -11.93 5.47
N LEU A 55 3.15 -11.42 6.29
CA LEU A 55 4.30 -10.66 5.80
C LEU A 55 5.16 -11.48 4.84
N TYR A 56 5.46 -12.74 5.16
CA TYR A 56 6.19 -13.62 4.24
C TYR A 56 5.39 -13.90 2.97
N ALA A 57 4.07 -14.13 3.08
CA ALA A 57 3.21 -14.33 1.92
C ALA A 57 3.22 -13.10 1.00
N ILE A 58 3.21 -11.88 1.55
CA ILE A 58 3.32 -10.63 0.79
C ILE A 58 4.67 -10.54 0.08
N VAL A 59 5.78 -10.72 0.80
CA VAL A 59 7.13 -10.62 0.23
C VAL A 59 7.29 -11.56 -0.96
N HIS A 60 6.71 -12.77 -0.90
CA HIS A 60 6.83 -13.79 -1.93
C HIS A 60 5.66 -13.89 -2.92
N ASP A 61 4.72 -12.95 -2.91
CA ASP A 61 3.48 -12.98 -3.73
C ASP A 61 2.71 -14.30 -3.63
N HIS A 62 2.69 -14.92 -2.44
CA HIS A 62 1.93 -16.16 -2.21
C HIS A 62 0.45 -15.83 -1.99
N ARG A 63 -0.24 -15.54 -3.10
CA ARG A 63 -1.64 -15.05 -3.10
C ARG A 63 -2.61 -16.00 -2.41
N ALA A 64 -2.48 -17.29 -2.68
CA ALA A 64 -3.36 -18.31 -2.09
C ALA A 64 -3.21 -18.35 -0.56
N TYR A 65 -1.97 -18.25 -0.08
CA TYR A 65 -1.71 -18.25 1.36
C TYR A 65 -2.15 -16.95 2.03
N ALA A 66 -1.86 -15.79 1.40
CA ALA A 66 -2.34 -14.50 1.89
C ALA A 66 -3.88 -14.46 1.97
N GLN A 67 -4.57 -14.93 0.92
CA GLN A 67 -6.04 -15.02 0.90
C GLN A 67 -6.56 -15.95 2.00
N PHE A 68 -5.92 -17.10 2.20
CA PHE A 68 -6.28 -18.02 3.27
C PHE A 68 -6.16 -17.36 4.64
N LEU A 69 -5.00 -16.78 4.96
CA LEU A 69 -4.74 -16.11 6.25
C LEU A 69 -5.74 -14.97 6.51
N LEU A 70 -5.98 -14.12 5.50
CA LEU A 70 -6.92 -13.01 5.58
C LEU A 70 -8.38 -13.47 5.72
N SER A 71 -8.73 -14.65 5.22
CA SER A 71 -10.08 -15.22 5.34
C SER A 71 -10.35 -15.91 6.66
N GLN A 72 -9.38 -16.68 7.17
CA GLN A 72 -9.52 -17.50 8.38
C GLN A 72 -9.16 -16.74 9.65
N TYR A 73 -8.18 -15.82 9.57
CA TYR A 73 -7.59 -15.13 10.71
C TYR A 73 -7.63 -13.60 10.50
N ALA A 74 -8.77 -13.06 10.05
CA ALA A 74 -8.87 -11.67 9.60
C ALA A 74 -8.32 -10.62 10.60
N HIS A 75 -8.56 -10.81 11.90
CA HIS A 75 -8.10 -9.90 12.94
C HIS A 75 -6.62 -10.13 13.26
N GLU A 76 -6.20 -11.38 13.44
CA GLU A 76 -4.84 -11.77 13.81
C GLU A 76 -3.83 -11.60 12.66
N ALA A 77 -4.27 -11.76 11.42
CA ALA A 77 -3.44 -11.57 10.22
C ALA A 77 -3.10 -10.10 10.00
N LEU A 78 -3.93 -9.16 10.46
CA LEU A 78 -3.65 -7.72 10.39
C LEU A 78 -3.19 -7.14 11.73
N ALA A 79 -3.05 -7.98 12.76
CA ALA A 79 -2.48 -7.58 14.03
C ALA A 79 -1.01 -7.17 13.90
N MET A 80 -0.51 -6.40 14.85
CA MET A 80 0.89 -6.01 14.87
C MET A 80 1.77 -7.26 15.04
N PRO A 81 2.74 -7.49 14.14
CA PRO A 81 3.68 -8.60 14.31
C PRO A 81 4.58 -8.32 15.53
N GLY A 82 5.26 -9.35 16.03
CA GLY A 82 6.15 -9.20 17.19
C GLY A 82 7.24 -8.15 16.96
N GLU A 83 7.89 -7.72 18.06
CA GLU A 83 8.88 -6.61 18.09
C GLU A 83 10.04 -6.76 17.07
N ARG A 84 10.29 -7.97 16.55
CA ARG A 84 11.27 -8.25 15.50
C ARG A 84 10.93 -7.62 14.16
N PHE A 85 9.66 -7.36 13.88
CA PHE A 85 9.17 -6.89 12.60
C PHE A 85 8.77 -5.40 12.64
N CYS A 86 8.31 -4.90 13.78
CA CYS A 86 7.93 -3.51 13.97
C CYS A 86 8.18 -3.06 15.42
N CYS A 87 8.81 -1.89 15.59
CA CYS A 87 9.08 -1.32 16.91
C CYS A 87 7.90 -0.50 17.48
N CYS A 88 6.82 -0.30 16.73
CA CYS A 88 5.70 0.56 17.13
C CYS A 88 4.34 -0.03 16.76
N PRO A 89 3.34 0.06 17.65
CA PRO A 89 1.99 -0.49 17.43
C PRO A 89 1.14 0.34 16.44
N SER A 90 1.65 1.50 16.00
CA SER A 90 0.92 2.46 15.17
C SER A 90 1.19 2.33 13.68
N SER A 91 1.97 1.33 13.23
CA SER A 91 2.27 1.15 11.80
C SER A 91 1.26 0.24 11.08
N ALA A 92 1.24 0.31 9.75
CA ALA A 92 0.50 -0.60 8.89
C ALA A 92 1.46 -1.48 8.07
N PRO A 93 2.15 -2.45 8.71
CA PRO A 93 3.26 -3.15 8.07
C PRO A 93 2.81 -3.97 6.86
N HIS A 94 1.64 -4.60 6.90
CA HIS A 94 1.13 -5.39 5.78
C HIS A 94 0.82 -4.52 4.56
N LEU A 95 0.19 -3.35 4.76
CA LEU A 95 -0.06 -2.40 3.67
C LEU A 95 1.25 -1.84 3.11
N ALA A 96 2.15 -1.39 3.97
CA ALA A 96 3.46 -0.87 3.57
C ALA A 96 4.27 -1.91 2.77
N MET A 97 4.28 -3.17 3.22
CA MET A 97 4.98 -4.26 2.55
C MET A 97 4.34 -4.61 1.20
N ALA A 98 3.00 -4.64 1.13
CA ALA A 98 2.29 -4.91 -0.11
C ALA A 98 2.56 -3.81 -1.16
N VAL A 99 2.64 -2.55 -0.73
CA VAL A 99 3.03 -1.43 -1.61
C VAL A 99 4.50 -1.54 -2.04
N ARG A 100 5.41 -1.80 -1.10
CA ARG A 100 6.86 -1.90 -1.34
C ARG A 100 7.21 -2.98 -2.37
N TYR A 101 6.55 -4.13 -2.29
CA TYR A 101 6.74 -5.26 -3.20
C TYR A 101 5.75 -5.31 -4.38
N ASP A 102 4.96 -4.25 -4.58
CA ASP A 102 4.00 -4.13 -5.69
C ASP A 102 2.99 -5.30 -5.77
N ARG A 103 2.47 -5.72 -4.61
CA ARG A 103 1.53 -6.84 -4.46
C ARG A 103 0.08 -6.38 -4.58
N ARG A 104 -0.29 -5.90 -5.77
CA ARG A 104 -1.63 -5.31 -6.06
C ARG A 104 -2.81 -6.17 -5.56
N ASP A 105 -2.81 -7.47 -5.86
CA ASP A 105 -3.93 -8.35 -5.52
C ASP A 105 -4.03 -8.55 -4.00
N ILE A 106 -2.90 -8.79 -3.34
CA ILE A 106 -2.84 -8.95 -1.88
C ILE A 106 -3.22 -7.62 -1.18
N LEU A 107 -2.75 -6.48 -1.70
CA LEU A 107 -3.13 -5.15 -1.22
C LEU A 107 -4.66 -4.96 -1.26
N GLY A 108 -5.30 -5.32 -2.36
CA GLY A 108 -6.76 -5.26 -2.49
C GLY A 108 -7.49 -6.14 -1.47
N HIS A 109 -6.99 -7.35 -1.20
CA HIS A 109 -7.55 -8.23 -0.18
C HIS A 109 -7.39 -7.67 1.24
N ILE A 110 -6.22 -7.11 1.58
CA ILE A 110 -5.96 -6.47 2.87
C ILE A 110 -6.95 -5.32 3.09
N LEU A 111 -7.12 -4.44 2.10
CA LEU A 111 -8.04 -3.31 2.18
C LEU A 111 -9.50 -3.76 2.36
N GLN A 112 -9.92 -4.81 1.62
CA GLN A 112 -11.25 -5.38 1.77
C GLN A 112 -11.50 -5.93 3.18
N VAL A 113 -10.52 -6.61 3.79
CA VAL A 113 -10.64 -7.11 5.17
C VAL A 113 -10.65 -5.95 6.17
N ALA A 114 -9.79 -4.94 5.99
CA ALA A 114 -9.75 -3.76 6.84
C ALA A 114 -11.10 -3.02 6.87
N HIS A 115 -11.82 -2.94 5.75
CA HIS A 115 -13.15 -2.36 5.68
C HIS A 115 -14.22 -3.12 6.47
N ARG A 116 -14.15 -4.47 6.46
CA ARG A 116 -15.09 -5.31 7.20
C ARG A 116 -14.93 -5.20 8.70
N GLN A 117 -13.78 -4.72 9.17
CA GLN A 117 -13.47 -4.61 10.59
C GLN A 117 -13.47 -3.14 11.06
N PRO A 118 -14.46 -2.71 11.87
CA PRO A 118 -14.56 -1.32 12.30
C PRO A 118 -13.32 -0.85 13.10
N GLY A 119 -12.66 -1.75 13.83
CA GLY A 119 -11.40 -1.47 14.56
C GLY A 119 -10.19 -1.20 13.66
N LEU A 120 -10.26 -1.57 12.38
CA LEU A 120 -9.17 -1.39 11.40
C LEU A 120 -9.41 -0.21 10.45
N ARG A 121 -10.45 0.61 10.65
CA ARG A 121 -10.68 1.83 9.84
C ARG A 121 -9.49 2.79 9.87
N SER A 122 -8.82 2.90 11.03
CA SER A 122 -7.62 3.74 11.16
C SER A 122 -6.37 3.10 10.54
N TYR A 123 -6.39 1.79 10.22
CA TYR A 123 -5.24 1.03 9.75
C TYR A 123 -4.64 1.59 8.45
N MET A 124 -5.47 2.14 7.56
CA MET A 124 -5.01 2.69 6.28
C MET A 124 -4.20 3.99 6.42
N ASN A 125 -4.43 4.73 7.50
CA ASN A 125 -3.79 6.02 7.78
C ASN A 125 -2.69 5.93 8.82
N ARG A 126 -2.34 4.72 9.25
CA ARG A 126 -1.27 4.46 10.21
C ARG A 126 0.10 4.70 9.57
N GLY A 127 0.82 5.69 10.08
CA GLY A 127 2.20 6.00 9.67
C GLY A 127 3.19 4.95 10.18
N GLY A 128 4.27 4.75 9.44
CA GLY A 128 5.37 3.88 9.85
C GLY A 128 6.15 4.40 11.05
N CYS A 129 7.03 3.58 11.61
CA CYS A 129 7.91 3.99 12.72
C CYS A 129 9.00 4.97 12.26
N PHE A 130 9.49 5.77 13.21
CA PHE A 130 10.62 6.69 13.01
C PHE A 130 11.88 6.00 12.45
N HIS A 131 12.11 4.72 12.79
CA HIS A 131 13.36 4.04 12.45
C HIS A 131 13.39 3.41 11.04
N LEU A 132 12.23 3.22 10.40
CA LEU A 132 12.13 2.46 9.15
C LEU A 132 11.49 3.26 8.01
N GLU A 133 10.58 4.19 8.31
CA GLU A 133 9.74 4.81 7.29
C GLU A 133 9.49 6.31 7.55
N ASP A 134 10.19 6.97 8.48
CA ASP A 134 10.01 8.40 8.78
C ASP A 134 8.55 8.85 9.00
N GLY A 135 7.69 7.97 9.53
CA GLY A 135 6.26 8.28 9.72
C GLY A 135 5.40 8.14 8.46
N LYS A 136 5.97 7.75 7.33
CA LYS A 136 5.26 7.58 6.05
C LYS A 136 4.12 6.59 6.18
N THR A 137 2.94 7.01 5.72
CA THR A 137 1.80 6.10 5.53
C THR A 137 2.02 5.23 4.28
N PRO A 138 1.25 4.14 4.09
CA PRO A 138 1.31 3.37 2.86
C PRO A 138 1.11 4.21 1.58
N LEU A 139 0.34 5.31 1.67
CA LEU A 139 0.13 6.22 0.55
C LEU A 139 1.38 7.06 0.23
N HIS A 140 2.14 7.49 1.24
CA HIS A 140 3.44 8.14 1.01
C HIS A 140 4.40 7.18 0.30
N LEU A 141 4.46 5.91 0.74
CA LEU A 141 5.30 4.89 0.11
C LEU A 141 4.88 4.61 -1.34
N ALA A 142 3.58 4.57 -1.62
CA ALA A 142 3.08 4.38 -2.97
C ALA A 142 3.50 5.53 -3.89
N CYS A 143 3.50 6.76 -3.37
CA CYS A 143 3.96 7.94 -4.08
C CYS A 143 5.48 7.92 -4.29
N GLU A 144 6.26 7.66 -3.24
CA GLU A 144 7.71 7.61 -3.30
C GLU A 144 8.22 6.55 -4.30
N LEU A 145 7.56 5.39 -4.32
CA LEU A 145 7.88 4.27 -5.21
C LEU A 145 7.20 4.37 -6.58
N LEU A 146 6.45 5.45 -6.85
CA LEU A 146 5.74 5.72 -8.11
C LEU A 146 4.76 4.60 -8.53
N ARG A 147 4.10 3.98 -7.55
CA ARG A 147 3.13 2.88 -7.73
C ARG A 147 1.72 3.44 -7.94
N ALA A 148 1.44 3.89 -9.17
CA ALA A 148 0.17 4.52 -9.54
C ALA A 148 -1.08 3.69 -9.16
N ASP A 149 -1.03 2.36 -9.36
CA ASP A 149 -2.13 1.45 -9.00
C ASP A 149 -2.36 1.41 -7.48
N ALA A 150 -1.28 1.36 -6.69
CA ALA A 150 -1.36 1.38 -5.24
C ALA A 150 -1.90 2.72 -4.73
N VAL A 151 -1.50 3.85 -5.34
CA VAL A 151 -2.06 5.18 -5.03
C VAL A 151 -3.57 5.18 -5.20
N ILE A 152 -4.08 4.71 -6.34
CA ILE A 152 -5.53 4.69 -6.60
C ILE A 152 -6.25 3.70 -5.67
N LEU A 153 -5.70 2.51 -5.45
CA LEU A 153 -6.30 1.52 -4.54
C LEU A 153 -6.40 2.05 -3.12
N LEU A 154 -5.34 2.66 -2.59
CA LEU A 154 -5.33 3.22 -1.23
C LEU A 154 -6.34 4.38 -1.12
N LEU A 155 -6.31 5.34 -2.04
CA LEU A 155 -7.22 6.50 -2.03
C LEU A 155 -8.68 6.08 -2.21
N GLY A 156 -8.95 5.18 -3.16
CA GLY A 156 -10.30 4.66 -3.41
C GLY A 156 -10.87 3.84 -2.26
N ASN A 157 -10.01 3.25 -1.41
CA ASN A 157 -10.39 2.59 -0.16
C ASN A 157 -10.37 3.54 1.06
N GLY A 158 -10.20 4.87 0.86
CA GLY A 158 -10.35 5.86 1.93
C GLY A 158 -9.07 6.19 2.71
N ALA A 159 -7.89 5.86 2.19
CA ALA A 159 -6.64 6.43 2.71
C ALA A 159 -6.66 7.96 2.55
N SER A 160 -6.24 8.68 3.59
CA SER A 160 -6.24 10.14 3.62
C SER A 160 -5.12 10.70 2.75
N PRO A 161 -5.43 11.50 1.71
CA PRO A 161 -4.41 12.18 0.91
C PRO A 161 -3.76 13.37 1.65
N GLN A 162 -4.31 13.75 2.81
CA GLN A 162 -3.79 14.84 3.64
C GLN A 162 -3.04 14.33 4.88
N ALA A 163 -2.84 13.01 5.01
CA ALA A 163 -1.99 12.48 6.06
C ALA A 163 -0.57 13.06 5.92
N VAL A 164 0.07 13.39 7.04
CA VAL A 164 1.43 13.91 7.05
C VAL A 164 2.40 12.87 7.63
N ASP A 165 3.61 12.83 7.09
CA ASP A 165 4.72 12.09 7.69
C ASP A 165 5.39 12.89 8.83
N HIS A 166 6.50 12.40 9.39
CA HIS A 166 7.20 13.12 10.47
C HIS A 166 7.89 14.42 10.01
N ASN A 167 8.02 14.64 8.71
CA ASN A 167 8.57 15.87 8.13
C ASN A 167 7.46 16.89 7.79
N ASP A 168 6.22 16.66 8.25
CA ASP A 168 5.02 17.40 7.88
C ASP A 168 4.76 17.41 6.36
N MET A 169 5.25 16.41 5.63
CA MET A 169 5.04 16.27 4.20
C MET A 169 3.80 15.42 3.98
N THR A 170 2.94 15.88 3.06
CA THR A 170 1.84 15.06 2.54
C THR A 170 2.33 14.15 1.40
N PRO A 171 1.56 13.15 0.95
CA PRO A 171 1.90 12.37 -0.24
C PRO A 171 2.09 13.24 -1.49
N LEU A 172 1.33 14.35 -1.59
CA LEU A 172 1.50 15.34 -2.65
C LEU A 172 2.85 16.06 -2.55
N ASP A 173 3.27 16.44 -1.34
CA ASP A 173 4.58 17.06 -1.12
C ASP A 173 5.72 16.11 -1.51
N VAL A 174 5.61 14.82 -1.21
CA VAL A 174 6.62 13.81 -1.62
C VAL A 174 6.77 13.77 -3.15
N ILE A 175 5.67 13.74 -3.91
CA ILE A 175 5.73 13.73 -5.38
C ILE A 175 6.31 15.04 -5.94
N LEU A 176 5.91 16.19 -5.38
CA LEU A 176 6.44 17.49 -5.80
C LEU A 176 7.95 17.58 -5.54
N GLN A 177 8.41 17.15 -4.37
CA GLN A 177 9.84 17.08 -4.06
C GLN A 177 10.59 16.18 -5.03
N GLN A 178 10.07 14.98 -5.32
CA GLN A 178 10.70 14.09 -6.30
C GLN A 178 10.75 14.68 -7.72
N LEU A 179 9.70 15.39 -8.14
CA LEU A 179 9.65 16.10 -9.43
C LEU A 179 10.67 17.23 -9.50
N TRP A 180 10.94 17.88 -8.37
CA TRP A 180 11.93 18.94 -8.24
C TRP A 180 13.36 18.40 -8.29
N ASP A 181 13.63 17.32 -7.55
CA ASP A 181 14.98 16.79 -7.35
C ASP A 181 15.50 15.99 -8.54
N SER A 182 14.61 15.34 -9.31
CA SER A 182 15.03 14.41 -10.35
C SER A 182 14.14 14.43 -11.59
N LYS A 183 14.77 14.53 -12.76
CA LYS A 183 14.12 14.40 -14.08
C LYS A 183 13.93 12.94 -14.53
N VAL A 184 14.26 11.97 -13.68
CA VAL A 184 14.03 10.54 -13.96
C VAL A 184 12.56 10.19 -13.66
N ASN A 185 11.96 9.32 -14.48
CA ASN A 185 10.58 8.82 -14.31
C ASN A 185 9.51 9.92 -14.22
N VAL A 186 9.70 11.05 -14.91
CA VAL A 186 8.76 12.19 -14.90
C VAL A 186 7.35 11.77 -15.31
N GLY A 187 7.20 10.85 -16.26
CA GLY A 187 5.90 10.30 -16.64
C GLY A 187 5.18 9.65 -15.45
N ALA A 188 5.84 8.72 -14.77
CA ALA A 188 5.26 8.03 -13.60
C ALA A 188 4.97 8.98 -12.43
N LYS A 189 5.84 9.99 -12.20
CA LYS A 189 5.61 11.06 -11.22
C LYS A 189 4.37 11.88 -11.56
N LYS A 190 4.21 12.27 -12.83
CA LYS A 190 3.02 12.99 -13.31
C LYS A 190 1.76 12.16 -13.17
N THR A 191 1.81 10.86 -13.46
CA THR A 191 0.68 9.95 -13.25
C THR A 191 0.30 9.84 -11.77
N CYS A 192 1.27 9.68 -10.86
CA CYS A 192 0.99 9.64 -9.42
C CYS A 192 0.42 10.97 -8.93
N LEU A 193 0.95 12.10 -9.40
CA LEU A 193 0.43 13.44 -9.12
C LEU A 193 -1.04 13.57 -9.56
N GLU A 194 -1.35 13.19 -10.79
CA GLU A 194 -2.72 13.25 -11.32
C GLU A 194 -3.67 12.34 -10.53
N ASN A 195 -3.21 11.14 -10.17
CA ASN A 195 -3.96 10.22 -9.32
C ASN A 195 -4.26 10.81 -7.94
N LEU A 196 -3.29 11.45 -7.29
CA LEU A 196 -3.53 12.15 -6.02
C LEU A 196 -4.57 13.26 -6.17
N LEU A 197 -4.40 14.12 -7.19
CA LEU A 197 -5.29 15.27 -7.40
C LEU A 197 -6.75 14.84 -7.63
N MET A 198 -7.00 13.68 -8.24
CA MET A 198 -8.36 13.14 -8.41
C MET A 198 -9.09 12.83 -7.09
N PHE A 199 -8.37 12.66 -5.98
CA PHE A 199 -8.96 12.40 -4.65
C PHE A 199 -8.72 13.55 -3.66
N MET A 200 -8.19 14.70 -4.12
CA MET A 200 -7.87 15.86 -3.28
C MET A 200 -8.72 17.08 -3.63
N PRO A 201 -10.00 17.14 -3.19
CA PRO A 201 -10.83 18.33 -3.39
C PRO A 201 -10.32 19.52 -2.58
N GLU A 202 -9.71 19.27 -1.42
CA GLU A 202 -9.08 20.29 -0.59
C GLU A 202 -7.54 20.17 -0.65
N MET A 203 -6.88 21.23 -1.11
CA MET A 203 -5.42 21.27 -1.27
C MET A 203 -4.73 21.90 -0.05
N ARG A 204 -4.28 21.06 0.87
CA ARG A 204 -3.42 21.45 2.00
C ARG A 204 -2.12 20.68 1.92
N PHE A 205 -1.02 21.37 1.62
CA PHE A 205 0.31 20.78 1.47
C PHE A 205 1.40 21.82 1.72
N LYS A 206 2.56 21.38 2.20
CA LYS A 206 3.66 22.22 2.73
C LYS A 206 4.40 22.99 1.63
N MET A 207 4.59 22.38 0.46
CA MET A 207 5.39 22.93 -0.64
C MET A 207 4.74 24.10 -1.39
N LYS A 208 3.49 24.49 -1.05
CA LYS A 208 2.76 25.58 -1.74
C LYS A 208 3.54 26.90 -1.74
N SER A 209 4.33 27.17 -0.70
CA SER A 209 5.20 28.34 -0.62
C SER A 209 6.37 28.27 -1.60
N SER A 210 7.01 27.11 -1.75
CA SER A 210 8.09 26.86 -2.71
C SER A 210 7.62 27.02 -4.16
N LEU A 211 6.39 26.56 -4.46
CA LEU A 211 5.78 26.74 -5.79
C LEU A 211 5.63 28.22 -6.17
N ARG A 212 5.36 29.10 -5.19
CA ARG A 212 5.23 30.54 -5.40
C ARG A 212 6.57 31.26 -5.53
N LYS A 213 7.64 30.73 -4.93
CA LYS A 213 8.98 31.35 -4.95
C LYS A 213 9.69 31.17 -6.29
N GLU A 214 9.53 30.02 -6.95
CA GLU A 214 10.22 29.70 -8.20
C GLU A 214 9.26 29.30 -9.34
N PRO A 215 8.31 30.17 -9.75
CA PRO A 215 7.24 29.81 -10.66
C PRO A 215 7.73 29.37 -12.04
N GLU A 216 8.80 30.00 -12.58
CA GLU A 216 9.36 29.64 -13.89
C GLU A 216 9.95 28.23 -13.92
N ARG A 217 10.57 27.80 -12.82
CA ARG A 217 11.14 26.45 -12.73
C ARG A 217 10.04 25.41 -12.55
N TRP A 218 9.01 25.72 -11.75
CA TRP A 218 7.86 24.83 -11.59
C TRP A 218 7.00 24.73 -12.83
N SER A 219 6.86 25.78 -13.65
CA SER A 219 6.11 25.74 -14.90
C SER A 219 6.74 24.78 -15.91
N GLN A 220 8.08 24.70 -15.95
CA GLN A 220 8.80 23.73 -16.80
C GLN A 220 8.52 22.27 -16.38
N VAL A 221 8.29 22.01 -15.09
CA VAL A 221 8.09 20.66 -14.56
C VAL A 221 6.61 20.24 -14.65
N LEU A 222 5.71 21.11 -14.20
CA LEU A 222 4.28 20.83 -14.02
C LEU A 222 3.40 21.30 -15.19
N GLY A 223 3.85 22.30 -15.95
CA GLY A 223 3.01 23.10 -16.83
C GLY A 223 2.38 24.28 -16.09
N GLU A 224 2.11 25.38 -16.80
CA GLU A 224 1.54 26.61 -16.23
C GLU A 224 0.16 26.38 -15.59
N ASP A 225 -0.76 25.74 -16.32
CA ASP A 225 -2.13 25.49 -15.83
C ASP A 225 -2.13 24.71 -14.51
N LYS A 226 -1.31 23.66 -14.43
CA LYS A 226 -1.22 22.80 -13.25
C LYS A 226 -0.56 23.53 -12.08
N LEU A 227 0.47 24.33 -12.34
CA LEU A 227 1.09 25.17 -11.32
C LEU A 227 0.08 26.18 -10.77
N ASN A 228 -0.62 26.91 -11.64
CA ASN A 228 -1.62 27.91 -11.25
C ASN A 228 -2.75 27.29 -10.44
N TYR A 229 -3.22 26.11 -10.82
CA TYR A 229 -4.19 25.34 -10.04
C TYR A 229 -3.64 25.04 -8.63
N LEU A 230 -2.46 24.45 -8.51
CA LEU A 230 -1.87 24.06 -7.21
C LEU A 230 -1.65 25.24 -6.26
N ILE A 231 -1.26 26.42 -6.78
CA ILE A 231 -1.09 27.62 -5.95
C ILE A 231 -2.41 28.35 -5.63
N GLY A 232 -3.50 27.95 -6.29
CA GLY A 232 -4.86 28.48 -6.13
C GLY A 232 -5.13 29.76 -6.91
N ARG A 233 -4.43 30.00 -8.03
CA ARG A 233 -4.72 31.10 -8.96
C ARG A 233 -5.87 30.76 -9.89
N ASP A 234 -5.83 29.55 -10.44
CA ASP A 234 -6.83 29.08 -11.40
C ASP A 234 -7.71 27.99 -10.74
N PRO A 235 -9.01 27.91 -11.11
CA PRO A 235 -9.87 26.83 -10.66
C PRO A 235 -9.41 25.49 -11.26
N ALA A 236 -9.77 24.39 -10.59
CA ALA A 236 -9.57 23.05 -11.15
C ALA A 236 -10.27 22.93 -12.51
N PRO A 237 -9.68 22.20 -13.49
CA PRO A 237 -10.37 21.87 -14.73
C PRO A 237 -11.71 21.17 -14.44
N LEU A 238 -12.74 21.44 -15.25
CA LEU A 238 -14.07 20.85 -15.07
C LEU A 238 -14.02 19.32 -14.95
N PHE A 239 -13.19 18.68 -15.79
CA PHE A 239 -12.95 17.24 -15.72
C PHE A 239 -12.48 16.78 -14.33
N LEU A 240 -11.51 17.48 -13.74
CA LEU A 240 -10.97 17.13 -12.43
C LEU A 240 -12.05 17.29 -11.34
N ILE A 241 -12.81 18.39 -11.37
CA ILE A 241 -13.92 18.62 -10.43
C ILE A 241 -14.97 17.52 -10.56
N SER A 242 -15.39 17.19 -11.79
CA SER A 242 -16.37 16.14 -12.05
C SER A 242 -15.89 14.78 -11.54
N MET A 243 -14.63 14.43 -11.82
CA MET A 243 -14.05 13.17 -11.34
C MET A 243 -13.93 13.11 -9.82
N GLN A 244 -13.48 14.19 -9.17
CA GLN A 244 -13.44 14.30 -7.72
C GLN A 244 -14.83 14.07 -7.11
N ARG A 245 -15.89 14.65 -7.72
CA ARG A 245 -17.27 14.45 -7.27
C ARG A 245 -17.76 13.02 -7.45
N ILE A 246 -17.45 12.39 -8.58
CA ILE A 246 -17.81 11.00 -8.84
C ILE A 246 -17.11 10.07 -7.85
N LEU A 247 -15.79 10.21 -7.71
CA LEU A 247 -14.98 9.36 -6.83
C LEU A 247 -15.39 9.51 -5.36
N ALA A 248 -15.73 10.73 -4.91
CA ALA A 248 -16.22 10.98 -3.56
C ALA A 248 -17.58 10.31 -3.25
N GLN A 249 -18.37 9.94 -4.27
CA GLN A 249 -19.64 9.24 -4.10
C GLN A 249 -19.50 7.72 -4.14
N LEU A 250 -18.34 7.19 -4.55
CA LEU A 250 -18.12 5.75 -4.59
C LEU A 250 -17.91 5.20 -3.18
N PRO A 251 -18.59 4.08 -2.80
CA PRO A 251 -18.35 3.44 -1.52
C PRO A 251 -16.94 2.83 -1.47
N PRO A 252 -16.09 3.21 -0.49
CA PRO A 252 -14.72 2.70 -0.39
C PRO A 252 -14.64 1.18 -0.31
N GLU A 253 -15.59 0.54 0.37
CA GLU A 253 -15.63 -0.91 0.58
C GLU A 253 -15.83 -1.72 -0.71
N GLN A 254 -16.31 -1.07 -1.77
CA GLN A 254 -16.55 -1.70 -3.07
C GLN A 254 -15.51 -1.29 -4.11
N PHE A 255 -14.51 -0.50 -3.74
CA PHE A 255 -13.44 -0.10 -4.64
C PHE A 255 -12.47 -1.27 -4.91
N PRO A 256 -11.98 -1.50 -6.14
CA PRO A 256 -12.21 -0.73 -7.37
C PRO A 256 -13.44 -1.17 -8.19
N LYS A 257 -14.20 -2.19 -7.77
CA LYS A 257 -15.33 -2.72 -8.55
C LYS A 257 -16.39 -1.64 -8.86
N SER A 258 -16.66 -0.75 -7.91
CA SER A 258 -17.58 0.38 -8.09
C SER A 258 -17.11 1.35 -9.19
N LEU A 259 -15.80 1.60 -9.30
CA LEU A 259 -15.20 2.42 -10.35
C LEU A 259 -15.30 1.74 -11.73
N ASP A 260 -15.08 0.43 -11.78
CA ASP A 260 -15.22 -0.36 -13.01
C ASP A 260 -16.66 -0.40 -13.54
N GLN A 261 -17.65 -0.34 -12.65
CA GLN A 261 -19.07 -0.35 -12.99
C GLN A 261 -19.62 1.00 -13.47
N LEU A 262 -18.85 2.10 -13.35
CA LEU A 262 -19.29 3.40 -13.81
C LEU A 262 -19.59 3.39 -15.33
N PRO A 263 -20.72 3.99 -15.76
CA PRO A 263 -21.13 4.06 -17.17
C PRO A 263 -20.37 5.18 -17.91
N ILE A 264 -19.05 5.24 -17.73
CA ILE A 264 -18.15 6.18 -18.40
C ILE A 264 -17.14 5.43 -19.28
N PRO A 265 -16.67 6.03 -20.39
CA PRO A 265 -15.61 5.46 -21.20
C PRO A 265 -14.38 5.07 -20.35
N ALA A 266 -13.76 3.94 -20.68
CA ALA A 266 -12.62 3.45 -19.92
C ALA A 266 -11.40 4.39 -19.95
N SER A 267 -11.29 5.24 -20.97
CA SER A 267 -10.27 6.29 -21.06
C SER A 267 -10.40 7.37 -19.98
N LEU A 268 -11.58 7.52 -19.38
CA LEU A 268 -11.83 8.47 -18.30
C LEU A 268 -11.70 7.83 -16.91
N LYS A 269 -11.51 6.50 -16.83
CA LYS A 269 -11.32 5.80 -15.56
C LYS A 269 -9.86 5.91 -15.14
N PRO A 270 -9.58 6.25 -13.87
CA PRO A 270 -8.21 6.50 -13.39
C PRO A 270 -7.35 5.24 -13.33
N LEU A 271 -7.95 4.04 -13.25
CA LEU A 271 -7.20 2.78 -13.19
C LEU A 271 -6.75 2.33 -14.59
N PRO A 272 -5.46 2.02 -14.79
CA PRO A 272 -5.04 1.24 -15.94
C PRO A 272 -5.63 -0.18 -15.83
N ARG A 273 -6.19 -0.67 -16.93
CA ARG A 273 -6.65 -2.06 -17.03
C ARG A 273 -5.47 -2.99 -16.73
N PRO A 274 -5.67 -4.08 -15.96
CA PRO A 274 -4.63 -5.11 -15.91
C PRO A 274 -4.32 -5.55 -17.34
N PRO A 275 -3.04 -5.80 -17.68
CA PRO A 275 -2.69 -6.35 -18.98
C PRO A 275 -3.52 -7.62 -19.19
N ARG A 276 -4.14 -7.75 -20.37
CA ARG A 276 -4.81 -8.99 -20.78
C ARG A 276 -3.78 -10.10 -20.57
N GLN A 277 -4.09 -11.08 -19.71
CA GLN A 277 -3.34 -12.33 -19.68
C GLN A 277 -3.29 -12.82 -21.11
N SER A 278 -2.10 -12.87 -21.69
CA SER A 278 -1.86 -13.45 -23.00
C SER A 278 -2.40 -14.88 -22.92
N SER A 279 -3.56 -15.08 -23.53
CA SER A 279 -4.17 -16.39 -23.68
C SER A 279 -3.12 -17.34 -24.22
N HIS A 280 -2.88 -18.42 -23.47
CA HIS A 280 -2.11 -19.57 -23.90
C HIS A 280 -2.31 -19.82 -25.40
N LEU A 281 -1.25 -19.61 -26.18
CA LEU A 281 -1.10 -20.28 -27.46
C LEU A 281 -1.03 -21.77 -27.12
N ARG A 282 -2.18 -22.45 -27.20
CA ARG A 282 -2.23 -23.89 -27.42
C ARG A 282 -1.57 -24.11 -28.76
N VAL A 283 -0.31 -24.49 -28.74
CA VAL A 283 0.32 -25.16 -29.88
C VAL A 283 -0.29 -26.56 -29.88
N THR A 284 -1.15 -26.79 -30.87
CA THR A 284 -1.59 -28.10 -31.34
C THR A 284 -0.41 -28.94 -31.81
#